data_AF-A0A9D7H341-F1
#
_entry.id   AF-A0A9D7H341-F1
#
_cell.length_a   1.000
_cell.length_b   1.000
_cell.length_c   1.000
_cell.angle_alpha   90.00
_cell.angle_beta   90.00
_cell.angle_gamma   90.00
#
_symmetry.space_group_name_H-M   'P 1'
#
loop_
_entity.id
_entity.type
_entity.pdbx_description
1 polymer ?
#
loop_
_entity_poly.entity_id
_entity_poly.type
_entity_poly.pdbx_seq_one_letter_code
_entity_poly.pdbx_strand_id
1 'polypeptide(L)'
;MQEELRSLQSGQSKAPPPAVNLRKGALRVVAVLVILWLIALFIPSPIPKYVMAAVTVAAAGAGLWFVRYVKKTEALGSILRGADTAEGRKDALKKLEADFKKGDVQATLARAQLEMQEEPRKALATLESIPLDKQLTPVADQVRALRAMLHLSLGETAEARPLVDKLELGKQQDVKTRAMFATVAGEAWARTGNAKKGLETLELFNPEDPELGEMRIQMWRARAFAHASLNDIKGVQRCLKKLSDTSPQLLAMFVQQKKVHPLLEREAKQVLMQSGAVPRKMVRQKV
;
A
#
# COMPACT_ATOMS: atom_id res chain seq x y z
N MET A 1 -0.81 22.07 -21.86
CA MET A 1 -1.49 21.38 -20.76
C MET A 1 -1.01 19.94 -20.48
N GLN A 2 -1.10 18.96 -21.39
CA GLN A 2 -0.52 17.61 -21.13
C GLN A 2 1.03 17.59 -21.09
N GLU A 3 1.69 18.45 -21.85
CA GLU A 3 3.15 18.61 -21.78
C GLU A 3 3.63 19.41 -20.55
N GLU A 4 2.80 20.32 -20.02
CA GLU A 4 3.05 21.00 -18.73
C GLU A 4 2.84 20.06 -17.54
N LEU A 5 1.85 19.16 -17.64
CA LEU A 5 1.68 18.10 -16.63
C LEU A 5 2.84 17.09 -16.67
N ARG A 6 3.42 16.83 -17.85
CA ARG A 6 4.64 16.01 -18.00
C ARG A 6 5.89 16.73 -17.49
N SER A 7 6.03 18.04 -17.69
CA SER A 7 7.18 18.80 -17.17
C SER A 7 7.13 18.98 -15.65
N LEU A 8 5.93 19.04 -15.06
CA LEU A 8 5.73 18.98 -13.61
C LEU A 8 5.98 17.58 -13.03
N GLN A 9 5.78 16.50 -13.80
CA GLN A 9 6.16 15.14 -13.41
C GLN A 9 7.67 14.87 -13.56
N SER A 10 8.34 15.45 -14.56
CA SER A 10 9.78 15.25 -14.79
C SER A 10 10.69 16.12 -13.90
N GLY A 11 10.12 17.02 -13.09
CA GLY A 11 10.85 17.99 -12.27
C GLY A 11 11.25 17.54 -10.86
N GLN A 12 10.88 16.34 -10.40
CA GLN A 12 11.19 15.88 -9.03
C GLN A 12 11.94 14.54 -8.92
N SER A 13 12.44 14.00 -10.02
CA SER A 13 13.36 12.84 -10.00
C SER A 13 14.77 13.24 -10.39
N LYS A 14 15.49 13.89 -9.47
CA LYS A 14 16.96 13.84 -9.47
C LYS A 14 17.46 13.56 -8.07
N ALA A 15 18.18 12.43 -7.99
CA ALA A 15 18.76 11.77 -6.83
C ALA A 15 17.76 10.95 -5.99
N PRO A 16 18.01 9.65 -5.74
CA PRO A 16 17.41 9.00 -4.57
C PRO A 16 17.71 9.89 -3.35
N PRO A 17 16.77 10.02 -2.39
CA PRO A 17 17.05 10.80 -1.18
C PRO A 17 18.40 10.32 -0.64
N PRO A 18 19.37 11.24 -0.44
CA PRO A 18 20.72 10.83 -0.07
C PRO A 18 20.59 9.95 1.15
N ALA A 19 21.12 8.73 1.08
CA ALA A 19 21.11 7.79 2.19
C ALA A 19 21.53 8.58 3.43
N VAL A 20 20.60 8.77 4.37
CA VAL A 20 20.80 9.69 5.48
C VAL A 20 21.97 9.13 6.26
N ASN A 21 23.13 9.76 6.07
CA ASN A 21 24.37 9.25 6.59
C ASN A 21 24.36 9.61 8.07
N LEU A 22 23.80 8.72 8.90
CA LEU A 22 23.45 8.98 10.30
C LEU A 22 24.65 9.52 11.09
N ARG A 23 25.86 9.08 10.74
CA ARG A 23 27.12 9.61 11.29
C ARG A 23 27.36 11.07 10.93
N LYS A 24 27.15 11.47 9.67
CA LYS A 24 27.28 12.88 9.23
C LYS A 24 26.16 13.75 9.81
N GLY A 25 24.95 13.20 9.93
CA GLY A 25 23.82 13.86 10.59
C GLY A 25 24.10 14.14 12.06
N ALA A 26 24.51 13.11 12.81
CA ALA A 26 24.90 13.24 14.21
C ALA A 26 26.06 14.22 14.40
N LEU A 27 27.09 14.16 13.53
CA LEU A 27 28.23 15.08 13.57
C LEU A 27 27.79 16.54 13.40
N ARG A 28 26.85 16.83 12.48
CA ARG A 28 26.30 18.18 12.29
C ARG A 28 25.52 18.65 13.51
N VAL A 29 24.70 17.79 14.11
CA VAL A 29 23.93 18.12 15.32
C VAL A 29 24.87 18.44 16.48
N VAL A 30 25.92 17.62 16.69
CA VAL A 30 26.93 17.86 17.72
C VAL A 30 27.69 19.16 17.45
N ALA A 31 28.12 19.41 16.21
CA ALA A 31 28.82 20.65 15.86
C ALA A 31 27.98 21.91 16.13
N VAL A 32 26.69 21.89 15.78
CA VAL A 32 25.77 23.00 16.07
C VAL A 32 25.59 23.18 17.58
N LEU A 33 25.42 22.10 18.34
CA LEU A 33 25.32 22.17 19.80
C LEU A 33 26.58 22.76 20.45
N VAL A 34 27.77 22.42 19.96
CA VAL A 34 29.04 22.99 20.45
C VAL A 34 29.10 24.49 20.18
N ILE A 35 28.73 24.94 18.98
CA ILE A 35 28.71 26.38 18.64
C ILE A 35 27.73 27.13 19.54
N LEU A 36 26.53 26.59 19.77
CA LEU A 36 25.53 27.21 20.64
C LEU A 36 25.97 27.27 22.11
N TRP A 37 26.67 26.23 22.59
CA TRP A 37 27.27 26.24 23.92
C TRP A 37 28.37 27.30 24.07
N LEU A 38 29.22 27.47 23.06
CA LEU A 38 30.23 28.53 23.04
C LEU A 38 29.57 29.91 23.14
N ILE A 39 28.54 30.19 22.34
CA ILE A 39 27.79 31.45 22.41
C ILE A 39 27.19 31.66 23.81
N ALA A 40 26.58 30.63 24.40
CA ALA A 40 25.97 30.73 25.73
C ALA A 40 26.99 30.97 26.86
N LEU A 41 28.24 30.51 26.71
CA LEU A 41 29.32 30.75 27.68
C LEU A 41 29.84 32.19 27.66
N PHE A 42 29.85 32.84 26.49
CA PHE A 42 30.29 34.23 26.36
C PHE A 42 29.27 35.26 26.83
N ILE A 43 28.02 34.86 27.07
CA ILE A 43 26.99 35.76 27.62
C ILE A 43 27.08 35.75 29.16
N PRO A 44 27.26 36.91 29.83
CA PRO A 44 27.42 37.01 31.29
C PRO A 44 26.09 36.87 32.05
N SER A 45 25.17 36.04 31.55
CA SER A 45 23.89 35.71 32.19
C SER A 45 23.82 34.20 32.43
N PRO A 46 23.21 33.74 33.54
CA PRO A 46 22.98 32.30 33.77
C PRO A 46 21.85 31.74 32.89
N ILE A 47 20.95 32.59 32.38
CA ILE A 47 19.76 32.16 31.63
C ILE A 47 20.13 31.37 30.34
N PRO A 48 21.05 31.85 29.47
CA PRO A 48 21.46 31.11 28.28
C PRO A 48 22.05 29.73 28.59
N LYS A 49 22.74 29.59 29.73
CA LYS A 49 23.36 28.32 30.15
C LYS A 49 22.30 27.29 30.55
N TYR A 50 21.26 27.72 31.28
CA TYR A 50 20.12 26.85 31.61
C TYR A 50 19.32 26.44 30.36
N VAL A 51 19.09 27.38 29.43
CA VAL A 51 18.43 27.08 28.15
C VAL A 51 19.24 26.06 27.36
N MET A 52 20.56 26.25 27.24
CA MET A 52 21.42 25.31 26.54
C MET A 52 21.50 23.93 27.20
N ALA A 53 21.49 23.87 28.54
CA ALA A 53 21.40 22.60 29.25
C ALA A 53 20.09 21.87 28.92
N ALA A 54 18.94 22.56 28.93
CA ALA A 54 17.65 21.98 28.57
C ALA A 54 17.61 21.49 27.10
N VAL A 55 18.12 22.29 26.16
CA VAL A 55 18.24 21.90 24.74
C VAL A 55 19.12 20.66 24.57
N THR A 56 20.22 20.57 25.32
CA THR A 56 21.13 19.43 25.26
C THR A 56 20.47 18.16 25.79
N VAL A 57 19.74 18.24 26.91
CA VAL A 57 18.97 17.11 27.45
C VAL A 57 17.87 16.67 26.48
N ALA A 58 17.15 17.63 25.88
CA ALA A 58 16.14 17.33 24.86
C ALA A 58 16.74 16.65 23.63
N ALA A 59 17.89 17.13 23.14
CA ALA A 59 18.60 16.53 22.02
C ALA A 59 19.11 15.11 22.34
N ALA A 60 19.64 14.88 23.54
CA ALA A 60 20.05 13.55 23.98
C ALA A 60 18.85 12.59 24.09
N GLY A 61 17.73 13.06 24.64
CA GLY A 61 16.47 12.32 24.71
C GLY A 61 15.94 11.93 23.32
N ALA A 62 15.92 12.89 22.39
CA ALA A 62 15.53 12.65 21.00
C ALA A 62 16.49 11.67 20.29
N GLY A 63 17.80 11.78 20.54
CA GLY A 63 18.80 10.85 20.02
C GLY A 63 18.59 9.42 20.51
N LEU A 64 18.35 9.23 21.80
CA LEU A 64 18.06 7.92 22.39
C LEU A 64 16.76 7.32 21.82
N TRP A 65 15.72 8.15 21.68
CA TRP A 65 14.45 7.74 21.06
C TRP A 65 14.65 7.32 19.59
N PHE A 66 15.42 8.10 18.82
CA PHE A 66 15.70 7.81 17.42
C PHE A 66 16.49 6.50 17.25
N VAL A 67 17.51 6.26 18.08
CA VAL A 67 18.26 4.97 18.06
C VAL A 67 17.34 3.79 18.37
N ARG A 68 16.44 3.94 19.35
CA ARG A 68 15.44 2.90 19.65
C ARG A 68 14.48 2.67 18.47
N TYR A 69 14.05 3.74 17.81
CA TYR A 69 13.19 3.66 16.64
C TYR A 69 13.87 2.91 15.48
N VAL A 70 15.13 3.26 15.14
CA VAL A 70 15.89 2.59 14.08
C VAL A 70 16.06 1.10 14.36
N LYS A 71 16.52 0.74 15.58
CA LYS A 71 16.70 -0.67 15.97
C LYS A 71 15.41 -1.48 15.86
N LYS A 72 14.27 -0.85 16.20
CA LYS A 72 12.95 -1.48 16.11
C LYS A 72 12.55 -1.73 14.66
N THR A 73 12.77 -0.77 13.77
CA THR A 73 12.52 -0.91 12.32
C THR A 73 13.43 -1.96 11.70
N GLU A 74 14.70 -2.02 12.10
CA GLU A 74 15.64 -3.06 11.66
C GLU A 74 15.21 -4.46 12.12
N ALA A 75 14.73 -4.59 13.37
CA ALA A 75 14.19 -5.84 13.90
C ALA A 75 12.93 -6.30 13.14
N LEU A 76 12.00 -5.37 12.84
CA LEU A 76 10.86 -5.68 11.99
C LEU A 76 11.31 -6.14 10.59
N GLY A 77 12.24 -5.41 9.98
CA GLY A 77 12.78 -5.74 8.67
C GLY A 77 13.48 -7.09 8.62
N SER A 78 14.24 -7.45 9.67
CA SER A 78 14.92 -8.75 9.74
C SER A 78 13.94 -9.91 9.89
N ILE A 79 12.87 -9.71 10.66
CA ILE A 79 11.79 -10.71 10.79
C ILE A 79 11.11 -10.93 9.44
N LEU A 80 10.77 -9.87 8.72
CA LEU A 80 10.07 -9.96 7.44
C LEU A 80 10.91 -10.59 6.33
N ARG A 81 12.23 -10.35 6.30
CA ARG A 81 13.13 -10.98 5.31
C ARG A 81 13.21 -12.50 5.44
N GLY A 82 12.93 -13.06 6.62
CA GLY A 82 12.90 -14.50 6.82
C GLY A 82 11.57 -15.17 6.45
N ALA A 83 10.57 -14.39 6.01
CA ALA A 83 9.18 -14.84 5.89
C ALA A 83 8.78 -15.28 4.47
N ASP A 84 9.75 -15.66 3.63
CA ASP A 84 9.49 -16.06 2.24
C ASP A 84 8.93 -17.49 2.11
N THR A 85 9.10 -18.32 3.15
CA THR A 85 8.57 -19.69 3.22
C THR A 85 7.39 -19.80 4.19
N ALA A 86 6.56 -20.83 4.06
CA ALA A 86 5.43 -21.05 4.97
C ALA A 86 5.87 -21.21 6.44
N GLU A 87 6.99 -21.90 6.68
CA GLU A 87 7.58 -22.02 8.01
C GLU A 87 8.16 -20.69 8.51
N GLY A 88 8.89 -19.98 7.64
CA GLY A 88 9.43 -18.65 7.94
C GLY A 88 8.35 -17.63 8.30
N ARG A 89 7.19 -17.67 7.63
CA ARG A 89 6.02 -16.85 7.98
C ARG A 89 5.48 -17.16 9.37
N LYS A 90 5.31 -18.45 9.71
CA LYS A 90 4.82 -18.85 11.04
C LYS A 90 5.76 -18.39 12.14
N ASP A 91 7.06 -18.51 11.93
CA ASP A 91 8.06 -18.04 12.88
C ASP A 91 8.10 -16.51 12.98
N ALA A 92 7.96 -15.82 11.85
CA ALA A 92 7.84 -14.36 11.82
C ALA A 92 6.60 -13.87 12.58
N LEU A 93 5.45 -14.52 12.39
CA LEU A 93 4.22 -14.21 13.13
C LEU A 93 4.41 -14.39 14.65
N LYS A 94 5.04 -15.49 15.09
CA LYS A 94 5.35 -15.72 16.50
C LYS A 94 6.25 -14.63 17.08
N LYS A 95 7.31 -14.25 16.35
CA LYS A 95 8.22 -13.17 16.77
C LYS A 95 7.52 -11.82 16.83
N LEU A 96 6.67 -11.51 15.86
CA LEU A 96 5.87 -10.28 15.87
C LEU A 96 4.92 -10.22 17.06
N GLU A 97 4.33 -11.35 17.46
CA GLU A 97 3.46 -11.43 18.63
C GLU A 97 4.21 -11.35 19.96
N ALA A 98 5.42 -11.90 20.04
CA ALA A 98 6.22 -11.91 21.27
C ALA A 98 6.99 -10.59 21.50
N ASP A 99 7.62 -10.05 20.47
CA ASP A 99 8.62 -8.98 20.60
C ASP A 99 8.01 -7.57 20.50
N PHE A 100 6.76 -7.45 20.03
CA PHE A 100 6.11 -6.17 19.81
C PHE A 100 4.86 -6.00 20.66
N LYS A 101 4.68 -4.79 21.20
CA LYS A 101 3.56 -4.47 22.08
C LYS A 101 2.25 -4.39 21.28
N LYS A 102 1.15 -4.80 21.92
CA LYS A 102 -0.21 -4.50 21.43
C LYS A 102 -0.35 -2.98 21.24
N GLY A 103 -0.80 -2.56 20.06
CA GLY A 103 -0.92 -1.15 19.67
C GLY A 103 0.25 -0.61 18.83
N ASP A 104 1.31 -1.40 18.60
CA ASP A 104 2.31 -1.05 17.60
C ASP A 104 1.76 -1.24 16.19
N VAL A 105 1.38 -0.13 15.57
CA VAL A 105 0.74 -0.14 14.24
C VAL A 105 1.66 -0.71 13.17
N GLN A 106 2.97 -0.48 13.23
CA GLN A 106 3.90 -0.99 12.23
C GLN A 106 4.05 -2.51 12.34
N ALA A 107 4.18 -3.04 13.56
CA ALA A 107 4.18 -4.49 13.79
C ALA A 107 2.83 -5.14 13.42
N THR A 108 1.72 -4.44 13.68
CA THR A 108 0.37 -4.91 13.34
C THR A 108 0.16 -4.98 11.82
N LEU A 109 0.62 -3.95 11.09
CA LEU A 109 0.63 -3.93 9.62
C LEU A 109 1.50 -5.05 9.04
N ALA A 110 2.71 -5.24 9.58
CA ALA A 110 3.62 -6.32 9.18
C ALA A 110 2.97 -7.70 9.40
N ARG A 111 2.34 -7.91 10.57
CA ARG A 111 1.63 -9.14 10.89
C ARG A 111 0.48 -9.38 9.92
N ALA A 112 -0.34 -8.37 9.65
CA ALA A 112 -1.43 -8.46 8.70
C ALA A 112 -0.92 -8.84 7.30
N GLN A 113 0.17 -8.24 6.81
CA GLN A 113 0.74 -8.57 5.50
C GLN A 113 1.16 -10.04 5.38
N LEU A 114 1.70 -10.63 6.45
CA LEU A 114 2.02 -12.06 6.50
C LEU A 114 0.74 -12.92 6.54
N GLU A 115 -0.22 -12.54 7.37
CA GLU A 115 -1.51 -13.24 7.48
C GLU A 115 -2.31 -13.21 6.17
N MET A 116 -2.20 -12.14 5.36
CA MET A 116 -2.94 -11.98 4.10
C MET A 116 -2.69 -13.11 3.09
N GLN A 117 -1.51 -13.76 3.14
CA GLN A 117 -1.15 -14.80 2.19
C GLN A 117 -1.89 -16.13 2.46
N GLU A 118 -2.21 -16.41 3.73
CA GLU A 118 -2.78 -17.68 4.16
C GLU A 118 -4.22 -17.53 4.66
N GLU A 119 -4.46 -16.52 5.50
CA GLU A 119 -5.74 -16.27 6.16
C GLU A 119 -6.17 -14.79 5.99
N PRO A 120 -6.75 -14.42 4.82
CA PRO A 120 -7.18 -13.05 4.56
C PRO A 120 -8.16 -12.47 5.60
N ARG A 121 -8.97 -13.33 6.23
CA ARG A 121 -9.90 -12.95 7.31
C ARG A 121 -9.19 -12.62 8.61
N LYS A 122 -8.15 -13.39 8.95
CA LYS A 122 -7.32 -13.11 10.13
C LYS A 122 -6.56 -11.80 9.96
N ALA A 123 -5.99 -11.58 8.77
CA ALA A 123 -5.35 -10.32 8.43
C ALA A 123 -6.30 -9.12 8.57
N LEU A 124 -7.54 -9.27 8.10
CA LEU A 124 -8.57 -8.24 8.26
C LEU A 124 -8.84 -7.93 9.74
N ALA A 125 -9.06 -8.95 10.57
CA ALA A 125 -9.25 -8.78 12.01
C ALA A 125 -8.05 -8.10 12.69
N THR A 126 -6.83 -8.44 12.27
CA THR A 126 -5.60 -7.77 12.72
C THR A 126 -5.60 -6.28 12.36
N LEU A 127 -5.95 -5.92 11.12
CA LEU A 127 -6.03 -4.52 10.69
C LEU A 127 -7.15 -3.76 11.40
N GLU A 128 -8.26 -4.42 11.72
CA GLU A 128 -9.39 -3.84 12.44
C GLU A 128 -9.09 -3.50 13.90
N SER A 129 -8.10 -4.17 14.49
CA SER A 129 -7.63 -3.84 15.83
C SER A 129 -6.93 -2.47 15.92
N ILE A 130 -6.59 -1.84 14.79
CA ILE A 130 -5.92 -0.54 14.73
C ILE A 130 -6.97 0.58 14.89
N PRO A 131 -6.90 1.41 15.94
CA PRO A 131 -7.80 2.55 16.12
C PRO A 131 -7.42 3.68 15.16
N LEU A 132 -8.13 3.79 14.04
CA LEU A 132 -7.84 4.73 12.95
C LEU A 132 -7.93 6.20 13.36
N ASP A 133 -8.78 6.54 14.33
CA ASP A 133 -8.97 7.88 14.90
C ASP A 133 -7.76 8.36 15.70
N LYS A 134 -6.94 7.44 16.20
CA LYS A 134 -5.71 7.72 16.96
C LYS A 134 -4.45 7.75 16.09
N GLN A 135 -4.59 7.51 14.79
CA GLN A 135 -3.46 7.48 13.86
C GLN A 135 -3.36 8.78 13.08
N LEU A 136 -2.13 9.11 12.68
CA LEU A 136 -1.89 10.13 11.67
C LEU A 136 -2.56 9.72 10.35
N THR A 137 -3.13 10.69 9.64
CA THR A 137 -3.90 10.45 8.42
C THR A 137 -3.22 9.53 7.40
N PRO A 138 -1.91 9.67 7.08
CA PRO A 138 -1.26 8.79 6.11
C PRO A 138 -1.25 7.31 6.55
N VAL A 139 -1.07 7.06 7.85
CA VAL A 139 -1.08 5.70 8.41
C VAL A 139 -2.51 5.15 8.44
N ALA A 140 -3.48 5.98 8.85
CA ALA A 140 -4.89 5.60 8.84
C ALA A 140 -5.36 5.23 7.41
N ASP A 141 -4.94 5.99 6.40
CA ASP A 141 -5.27 5.73 5.01
C ASP A 141 -4.62 4.47 4.47
N GLN A 142 -3.36 4.19 4.84
CA GLN A 142 -2.73 2.92 4.50
C GLN A 142 -3.53 1.73 5.06
N VAL A 143 -3.97 1.81 6.32
CA VAL A 143 -4.80 0.76 6.93
C VAL A 143 -6.17 0.67 6.25
N ARG A 144 -6.82 1.80 5.95
CA ARG A 144 -8.10 1.82 5.20
C ARG A 144 -7.96 1.15 3.83
N ALA A 145 -6.91 1.47 3.09
CA ALA A 145 -6.66 0.90 1.78
C ALA A 145 -6.43 -0.61 1.84
N LEU A 146 -5.63 -1.10 2.81
CA LEU A 146 -5.40 -2.53 3.00
C LEU A 146 -6.68 -3.28 3.41
N ARG A 147 -7.45 -2.72 4.35
CA ARG A 147 -8.76 -3.29 4.74
C ARG A 147 -9.73 -3.33 3.57
N ALA A 148 -9.85 -2.25 2.82
CA ALA A 148 -10.73 -2.18 1.65
C ALA A 148 -10.30 -3.18 0.58
N MET A 149 -8.99 -3.32 0.32
CA MET A 149 -8.46 -4.31 -0.60
C MET A 149 -8.84 -5.74 -0.20
N LEU A 150 -8.76 -6.09 1.09
CA LEU A 150 -9.17 -7.40 1.59
C LEU A 150 -10.68 -7.63 1.46
N HIS A 151 -11.50 -6.65 1.83
CA HIS A 151 -12.94 -6.74 1.60
C HIS A 151 -13.26 -6.94 0.12
N LEU A 152 -12.60 -6.22 -0.79
CA LEU A 152 -12.78 -6.37 -2.23
C LEU A 152 -12.38 -7.75 -2.75
N SER A 153 -11.29 -8.34 -2.25
CA SER A 153 -10.86 -9.69 -2.63
C SER A 153 -11.84 -10.76 -2.13
N LEU A 154 -12.48 -10.52 -0.98
CA LEU A 154 -13.52 -11.37 -0.38
C LEU A 154 -14.93 -11.15 -0.97
N GLY A 155 -15.11 -10.14 -1.84
CA GLY A 155 -16.41 -9.79 -2.43
C GLY A 155 -17.33 -8.97 -1.52
N GLU A 156 -16.79 -8.37 -0.46
CA GLU A 156 -17.50 -7.57 0.54
C GLU A 156 -17.49 -6.09 0.17
N THR A 157 -18.04 -5.79 -1.01
CA THR A 157 -17.99 -4.44 -1.59
C THR A 157 -18.66 -3.37 -0.71
N ALA A 158 -19.67 -3.75 0.07
CA ALA A 158 -20.34 -2.86 1.02
C ALA A 158 -19.41 -2.41 2.16
N GLU A 159 -18.56 -3.30 2.67
CA GLU A 159 -17.60 -2.99 3.74
C GLU A 159 -16.40 -2.19 3.22
N ALA A 160 -15.97 -2.45 1.98
CA ALA A 160 -14.91 -1.69 1.34
C ALA A 160 -15.30 -0.22 1.10
N ARG A 161 -16.58 0.06 0.83
CA ARG A 161 -17.05 1.38 0.43
C ARG A 161 -16.79 2.49 1.46
N PRO A 162 -17.23 2.39 2.73
CA PRO A 162 -17.02 3.46 3.71
C PRO A 162 -15.54 3.68 4.05
N LEU A 163 -14.67 2.70 3.80
CA LEU A 163 -13.23 2.83 3.98
C LEU A 163 -12.62 3.72 2.89
N VAL A 164 -12.96 3.47 1.62
CA VAL A 164 -12.40 4.23 0.49
C VAL A 164 -12.96 5.64 0.37
N ASP A 165 -14.18 5.88 0.84
CA ASP A 165 -14.79 7.22 0.85
C ASP A 165 -14.07 8.19 1.80
N LYS A 166 -13.28 7.65 2.75
CA LYS A 166 -12.46 8.42 3.70
C LYS A 166 -10.99 8.53 3.29
N LEU A 167 -10.57 7.91 2.19
CA LEU A 167 -9.17 7.95 1.74
C LEU A 167 -8.79 9.30 1.13
N GLU A 168 -7.61 9.82 1.48
CA GLU A 168 -7.04 10.99 0.84
C GLU A 168 -6.13 10.57 -0.34
N LEU A 169 -6.64 10.65 -1.57
CA LEU A 169 -5.91 10.13 -2.75
C LEU A 169 -4.75 11.01 -3.24
N GLY A 170 -4.76 12.31 -2.90
CA GLY A 170 -3.85 13.31 -3.48
C GLY A 170 -2.67 13.73 -2.60
N LYS A 171 -2.63 13.36 -1.31
CA LYS A 171 -1.65 13.90 -0.36
C LYS A 171 -0.36 13.10 -0.23
N GLN A 172 -0.29 11.94 -0.91
CA GLN A 172 0.84 11.04 -0.75
C GLN A 172 1.98 11.46 -1.67
N GLN A 173 3.19 11.50 -1.12
CA GLN A 173 4.38 11.92 -1.88
C GLN A 173 4.80 10.84 -2.89
N ASP A 174 4.68 9.58 -2.49
CA ASP A 174 5.07 8.42 -3.29
C ASP A 174 4.01 8.04 -4.33
N VAL A 175 4.44 7.89 -5.60
CA VAL A 175 3.56 7.59 -6.74
C VAL A 175 2.90 6.22 -6.58
N LYS A 176 3.65 5.21 -6.11
CA LYS A 176 3.15 3.85 -5.92
C LYS A 176 2.03 3.80 -4.88
N THR A 177 2.19 4.54 -3.78
CA THR A 177 1.16 4.67 -2.75
C THR A 177 -0.10 5.37 -3.29
N ARG A 178 0.04 6.44 -4.07
CA ARG A 178 -1.11 7.10 -4.71
C ARG A 178 -1.82 6.16 -5.69
N ALA A 179 -1.07 5.45 -6.52
CA ALA A 179 -1.61 4.48 -7.47
C ALA A 179 -2.35 3.34 -6.76
N MET A 180 -1.82 2.86 -5.63
CA MET A 180 -2.49 1.87 -4.78
C MET A 180 -3.81 2.37 -4.23
N PHE A 181 -3.83 3.56 -3.63
CA PHE A 181 -5.07 4.12 -3.09
C PHE A 181 -6.11 4.34 -4.19
N ALA A 182 -5.69 4.90 -5.33
CA ALA A 182 -6.53 5.07 -6.50
C ALA A 182 -7.08 3.74 -7.05
N THR A 183 -6.26 2.70 -7.06
CA THR A 183 -6.65 1.36 -7.54
C THR A 183 -7.73 0.75 -6.64
N VAL A 184 -7.52 0.78 -5.33
CA VAL A 184 -8.48 0.23 -4.35
C VAL A 184 -9.77 1.04 -4.33
N ALA A 185 -9.66 2.38 -4.29
CA ALA A 185 -10.82 3.27 -4.31
C ALA A 185 -11.61 3.14 -5.62
N GLY A 186 -10.90 3.10 -6.76
CA GLY A 186 -11.50 2.96 -8.08
C GLY A 186 -12.29 1.66 -8.24
N GLU A 187 -11.73 0.53 -7.80
CA GLU A 187 -12.45 -0.75 -7.82
C GLU A 187 -13.66 -0.73 -6.88
N ALA A 188 -13.52 -0.22 -5.65
CA ALA A 188 -14.62 -0.14 -4.70
C ALA A 188 -15.76 0.73 -5.23
N TRP A 189 -15.45 1.92 -5.76
CA TRP A 189 -16.44 2.81 -6.37
C TRP A 189 -17.11 2.17 -7.58
N ALA A 190 -16.36 1.49 -8.45
CA ALA A 190 -16.92 0.75 -9.57
C ALA A 190 -17.95 -0.29 -9.14
N ARG A 191 -17.60 -1.11 -8.16
CA ARG A 191 -18.44 -2.22 -7.69
C ARG A 191 -19.60 -1.78 -6.78
N THR A 192 -19.75 -0.48 -6.53
CA THR A 192 -20.78 0.09 -5.63
C THR A 192 -21.52 1.28 -6.24
N GLY A 193 -21.50 1.41 -7.58
CA GLY A 193 -22.37 2.35 -8.30
C GLY A 193 -21.73 3.69 -8.71
N ASN A 194 -20.49 3.98 -8.31
CA ASN A 194 -19.76 5.18 -8.72
C ASN A 194 -18.66 4.87 -9.76
N ALA A 195 -19.01 4.06 -10.77
CA ALA A 195 -18.04 3.53 -11.73
C ALA A 195 -17.36 4.60 -12.58
N LYS A 196 -18.06 5.67 -12.95
CA LYS A 196 -17.46 6.79 -13.71
C LYS A 196 -16.32 7.44 -12.92
N LYS A 197 -16.60 7.85 -11.68
CA LYS A 197 -15.57 8.39 -10.75
C LYS A 197 -14.41 7.41 -10.58
N GLY A 198 -14.73 6.12 -10.41
CA GLY A 198 -13.74 5.07 -10.28
C GLY A 198 -12.82 4.97 -11.49
N LEU A 199 -13.38 4.95 -12.70
CA LEU A 199 -12.61 4.89 -13.94
C LEU A 199 -11.74 6.13 -14.12
N GLU A 200 -12.30 7.33 -13.98
CA GLU A 200 -11.56 8.60 -14.11
C GLU A 200 -10.39 8.67 -13.13
N THR A 201 -10.57 8.15 -11.91
CA THR A 201 -9.49 8.06 -10.91
C THR A 201 -8.40 7.08 -11.32
N LEU A 202 -8.78 5.91 -11.87
CA LEU A 202 -7.83 4.91 -12.35
C LEU A 202 -7.02 5.43 -13.53
N GLU A 203 -7.63 6.22 -14.43
CA GLU A 203 -6.98 6.78 -15.62
C GLU A 203 -5.83 7.76 -15.32
N LEU A 204 -5.73 8.27 -14.09
CA LEU A 204 -4.60 9.10 -13.64
C LEU A 204 -3.26 8.36 -13.60
N PHE A 205 -3.26 7.03 -13.56
CA PHE A 205 -2.05 6.22 -13.39
C PHE A 205 -1.91 5.22 -14.54
N ASN A 206 -0.74 5.16 -15.19
CA ASN A 206 -0.51 4.19 -16.27
C ASN A 206 -0.09 2.82 -15.72
N PRO A 207 -0.83 1.71 -15.96
CA PRO A 207 -0.43 0.37 -15.52
C PRO A 207 0.86 -0.14 -16.17
N GLU A 208 1.21 0.42 -17.32
CA GLU A 208 2.43 0.06 -18.06
C GLU A 208 3.64 0.88 -17.62
N ASP A 209 3.48 1.79 -16.66
CA ASP A 209 4.60 2.48 -16.04
C ASP A 209 5.50 1.46 -15.31
N PRO A 210 6.81 1.40 -15.60
CA PRO A 210 7.74 0.51 -14.91
C PRO A 210 7.72 0.67 -13.38
N GLU A 211 7.52 1.88 -12.84
CA GLU A 211 7.46 2.11 -11.39
C GLU A 211 6.24 1.45 -10.72
N LEU A 212 5.21 1.16 -11.51
CA LEU A 212 3.96 0.53 -11.06
C LEU A 212 3.85 -0.94 -11.48
N GLY A 213 4.95 -1.55 -11.96
CA GLY A 213 4.96 -2.91 -12.51
C GLY A 213 4.38 -3.97 -11.57
N GLU A 214 4.69 -3.89 -10.28
CA GLU A 214 4.16 -4.81 -9.25
C GLU A 214 2.63 -4.70 -9.08
N MET A 215 2.07 -3.54 -9.39
CA MET A 215 0.65 -3.23 -9.23
C MET A 215 -0.17 -3.44 -10.52
N ARG A 216 0.50 -3.68 -11.64
CA ARG A 216 -0.10 -3.75 -12.99
C ARG A 216 -1.32 -4.66 -13.04
N ILE A 217 -1.24 -5.86 -12.47
CA ILE A 217 -2.35 -6.83 -12.46
C ILE A 217 -3.55 -6.25 -11.71
N GLN A 218 -3.34 -5.68 -10.52
CA GLN A 218 -4.41 -5.12 -9.72
C GLN A 218 -5.02 -3.86 -10.36
N MET A 219 -4.21 -3.05 -11.01
CA MET A 219 -4.64 -1.88 -11.78
C MET A 219 -5.53 -2.25 -12.97
N TRP A 220 -5.17 -3.31 -13.72
CA TRP A 220 -6.01 -3.81 -14.82
C TRP A 220 -7.29 -4.47 -14.30
N ARG A 221 -7.22 -5.19 -13.18
CA ARG A 221 -8.39 -5.76 -12.50
C ARG A 221 -9.39 -4.68 -12.11
N ALA A 222 -8.94 -3.60 -11.46
CA ALA A 222 -9.81 -2.50 -11.04
C ALA A 222 -10.51 -1.83 -12.23
N ARG A 223 -9.78 -1.62 -13.34
CA ARG A 223 -10.36 -1.08 -14.59
C ARG A 223 -11.37 -2.01 -15.23
N ALA A 224 -11.13 -3.32 -15.22
CA ALA A 224 -12.09 -4.29 -15.73
C ALA A 224 -13.44 -4.18 -15.00
N PHE A 225 -13.43 -4.03 -13.67
CA PHE A 225 -14.65 -3.76 -12.90
C PHE A 225 -15.29 -2.41 -13.25
N ALA A 226 -14.49 -1.35 -13.42
CA ALA A 226 -14.97 -0.03 -13.77
C ALA A 226 -15.65 0.01 -15.16
N HIS A 227 -14.98 -0.50 -16.20
CA HIS A 227 -15.55 -0.58 -17.55
C HIS A 227 -16.80 -1.48 -17.59
N ALA A 228 -16.79 -2.62 -16.88
CA ALA A 228 -17.95 -3.50 -16.85
C ALA A 228 -19.17 -2.82 -16.24
N SER A 229 -18.98 -2.07 -15.15
CA SER A 229 -20.05 -1.32 -14.48
C SER A 229 -20.58 -0.14 -15.30
N LEU A 230 -19.82 0.31 -16.31
CA LEU A 230 -20.22 1.31 -17.30
C LEU A 230 -20.77 0.68 -18.60
N ASN A 231 -20.91 -0.64 -18.66
CA ASN A 231 -21.28 -1.39 -19.86
C ASN A 231 -20.35 -1.16 -21.07
N ASP A 232 -19.09 -0.77 -20.82
CA ASP A 232 -18.07 -0.58 -21.85
C ASP A 232 -17.38 -1.91 -22.18
N ILE A 233 -17.98 -2.64 -23.12
CA ILE A 233 -17.48 -3.96 -23.57
C ILE A 233 -16.05 -3.86 -24.11
N LYS A 234 -15.74 -2.81 -24.88
CA LYS A 234 -14.40 -2.63 -25.47
C LYS A 234 -13.35 -2.39 -24.38
N GLY A 235 -13.69 -1.59 -23.38
CA GLY A 235 -12.86 -1.37 -22.20
C GLY A 235 -12.61 -2.66 -21.41
N VAL A 236 -13.66 -3.45 -21.17
CA VAL A 236 -13.54 -4.76 -20.52
C VAL A 236 -12.61 -5.68 -21.29
N GLN A 237 -12.85 -5.87 -22.59
CA GLN A 237 -12.05 -6.77 -23.44
C GLN A 237 -10.57 -6.34 -23.47
N ARG A 238 -10.29 -5.03 -23.52
CA ARG A 238 -8.92 -4.50 -23.44
C ARG A 238 -8.24 -4.87 -22.13
N CYS A 239 -8.94 -4.69 -20.99
CA CYS A 239 -8.38 -5.02 -19.68
C CYS A 239 -8.16 -6.54 -19.53
N LEU A 240 -9.13 -7.36 -19.96
CA LEU A 240 -9.01 -8.81 -19.93
C LEU A 240 -7.87 -9.31 -20.81
N LYS A 241 -7.67 -8.73 -22.00
CA LYS A 241 -6.53 -9.03 -22.86
C LYS A 241 -5.20 -8.74 -22.16
N LYS A 242 -5.06 -7.57 -21.54
CA LYS A 242 -3.86 -7.20 -20.77
C LYS A 242 -3.55 -8.18 -19.64
N LEU A 243 -4.58 -8.67 -18.96
CA LEU A 243 -4.43 -9.70 -17.93
C LEU A 243 -4.06 -11.07 -18.54
N SER A 244 -4.72 -11.49 -19.63
CA SER A 244 -4.42 -12.77 -20.29
C SER A 244 -3.03 -12.83 -20.89
N ASP A 245 -2.54 -11.71 -21.42
CA ASP A 245 -1.18 -11.58 -21.96
C ASP A 245 -0.12 -11.81 -20.87
N THR A 246 -0.45 -11.50 -19.61
CA THR A 246 0.40 -11.84 -18.46
C THR A 246 0.23 -13.31 -18.06
N SER A 247 -1.01 -13.75 -17.89
CA SER A 247 -1.35 -15.14 -17.62
C SER A 247 -2.87 -15.35 -17.79
N PRO A 248 -3.33 -16.33 -18.58
CA PRO A 248 -4.76 -16.64 -18.71
C PRO A 248 -5.42 -16.99 -17.37
N GLN A 249 -4.68 -17.59 -16.44
CA GLN A 249 -5.18 -17.97 -15.11
C GLN A 249 -5.64 -16.75 -14.28
N LEU A 250 -5.11 -15.55 -14.56
CA LEU A 250 -5.56 -14.33 -13.90
C LEU A 250 -7.04 -14.06 -14.18
N LEU A 251 -7.59 -14.52 -15.30
CA LEU A 251 -9.01 -14.32 -15.59
C LEU A 251 -9.94 -15.16 -14.69
N ALA A 252 -9.42 -16.19 -14.02
CA ALA A 252 -10.20 -17.01 -13.09
C ALA A 252 -10.78 -16.18 -11.94
N MET A 253 -10.13 -15.06 -11.57
CA MET A 253 -10.62 -14.15 -10.54
C MET A 253 -11.98 -13.52 -10.87
N PHE A 254 -12.38 -13.46 -12.15
CA PHE A 254 -13.68 -12.93 -12.57
C PHE A 254 -14.76 -14.00 -12.76
N VAL A 255 -14.39 -15.28 -12.67
CA VAL A 255 -15.31 -16.40 -12.90
C VAL A 255 -15.68 -17.09 -11.60
N GLN A 256 -14.76 -17.12 -10.63
CA GLN A 256 -14.93 -17.86 -9.38
C GLN A 256 -15.25 -16.95 -8.17
N GLN A 257 -15.19 -15.63 -8.33
CA GLN A 257 -15.46 -14.69 -7.25
C GLN A 257 -16.95 -14.38 -7.09
N LYS A 258 -17.38 -14.17 -5.84
CA LYS A 258 -18.72 -13.66 -5.53
C LYS A 258 -18.84 -12.20 -5.95
N LYS A 259 -20.05 -11.80 -6.40
CA LYS A 259 -20.40 -10.42 -6.78
C LYS A 259 -19.47 -9.83 -7.86
N VAL A 260 -19.21 -10.62 -8.91
CA VAL A 260 -18.63 -10.12 -10.17
C VAL A 260 -19.75 -9.59 -11.04
N HIS A 261 -19.47 -8.53 -11.82
CA HIS A 261 -20.43 -7.97 -12.75
C HIS A 261 -20.75 -9.01 -13.86
N PRO A 262 -22.04 -9.29 -14.19
CA PRO A 262 -22.40 -10.34 -15.14
C PRO A 262 -21.72 -10.20 -16.51
N LEU A 263 -21.59 -8.97 -17.00
CA LEU A 263 -20.85 -8.68 -18.24
C LEU A 263 -19.38 -9.12 -18.14
N LEU A 264 -18.70 -8.77 -17.03
CA LEU A 264 -17.29 -9.08 -16.84
C LEU A 264 -17.04 -10.59 -16.74
N GLU A 265 -17.90 -11.29 -16.02
CA GLU A 265 -17.85 -12.74 -15.90
C GLU A 265 -18.01 -13.42 -17.28
N ARG A 266 -18.97 -12.96 -18.09
CA ARG A 266 -19.20 -13.50 -19.44
C ARG A 266 -18.01 -13.32 -20.35
N GLU A 267 -17.47 -12.10 -20.44
CA GLU A 267 -16.32 -11.80 -21.30
C GLU A 267 -15.07 -12.55 -20.80
N ALA A 268 -14.84 -12.63 -19.47
CA ALA A 268 -13.71 -13.37 -18.92
C ALA A 268 -13.80 -14.88 -19.23
N LYS A 269 -14.99 -15.48 -19.13
CA LYS A 269 -15.22 -16.88 -19.55
C LYS A 269 -14.90 -17.09 -21.02
N GLN A 270 -15.33 -16.17 -21.89
CA GLN A 270 -15.07 -16.27 -23.33
C GLN A 270 -13.57 -16.23 -23.64
N VAL A 271 -12.83 -15.30 -23.06
CA VAL A 271 -11.38 -15.19 -23.26
C VAL A 271 -10.66 -16.43 -22.69
N LEU A 272 -11.07 -16.92 -21.52
CA LEU A 272 -10.54 -18.16 -20.94
C LEU A 272 -10.76 -19.37 -21.84
N MET A 273 -11.95 -19.53 -22.41
CA MET A 273 -12.25 -20.64 -23.34
C MET A 273 -11.39 -20.56 -24.61
N GLN A 274 -11.14 -19.35 -25.12
CA GLN A 274 -10.26 -19.14 -26.28
C GLN A 274 -8.79 -19.44 -25.98
N SER A 275 -8.35 -19.22 -24.75
CA SER A 275 -6.95 -19.47 -24.33
C SER A 275 -6.57 -20.96 -24.20
N GLY A 276 -7.55 -21.88 -24.23
CA GLY A 276 -7.31 -23.31 -24.03
C GLY A 276 -6.96 -23.72 -22.58
N ALA A 277 -6.89 -22.76 -21.65
CA ALA A 277 -6.56 -23.01 -20.24
C ALA A 277 -7.68 -23.73 -19.45
N VAL A 278 -8.90 -23.80 -19.99
CA VAL A 278 -10.02 -24.54 -19.41
C VAL A 278 -10.10 -25.93 -20.06
N PRO A 279 -9.98 -27.04 -19.31
CA PRO A 279 -10.14 -28.38 -19.89
C PRO A 279 -11.55 -28.49 -20.49
N ARG A 280 -11.62 -28.78 -21.79
CA ARG A 280 -12.90 -28.99 -22.47
C ARG A 280 -13.62 -30.15 -21.78
N LYS A 281 -14.85 -29.92 -21.32
CA LYS A 281 -15.71 -30.98 -20.78
C LYS A 281 -15.89 -32.03 -21.89
N MET A 282 -15.21 -33.17 -21.80
CA MET A 282 -15.48 -34.30 -22.68
C MET A 282 -16.91 -34.77 -22.37
N VAL A 283 -17.85 -34.40 -23.24
CA VAL A 283 -19.18 -34.99 -23.22
C VAL A 283 -19.00 -36.43 -23.68
N ARG A 284 -18.97 -37.39 -22.75
CA ARG A 284 -19.13 -38.80 -23.08
C ARG A 284 -20.53 -38.93 -23.70
N GLN A 285 -20.58 -39.00 -25.02
CA GLN A 285 -21.76 -39.45 -25.74
C GLN A 285 -22.06 -40.85 -25.21
N LYS A 286 -23.20 -41.02 -24.54
CA LYS A 286 -23.70 -42.36 -24.23
C LYS A 286 -23.99 -43.02 -25.58
N VAL A 287 -23.21 -44.06 -25.88
CA VAL A 287 -23.47 -45.01 -26.97
C VAL A 287 -24.69 -45.84 -26.58
#